data_AF-A0A6J1U330-F1
#
_entry.id   AF-A0A6J1U330-F1
#
_cell.length_a   1.000
_cell.length_b   1.000
_cell.length_c   1.000
_cell.angle_alpha   90.00
_cell.angle_beta   90.00
_cell.angle_gamma   90.00
#
_symmetry.space_group_name_H-M   'P 1'
#
loop_
_entity.id
_entity.type
_entity.pdbx_description
1 polymer ?
#
loop_
_entity_poly.entity_id
_entity_poly.type
_entity_poly.pdbx_seq_one_letter_code
_entity_poly.pdbx_strand_id
1 'polypeptide(L)'
;MSRTGGILGCGRRLSALGVLPPKGPLAGIKRLLSTAEFRPRICIVGSGPAGFYTAQHLLKHHKQTQVDIYEKLPVPFGLVRFGVAPDHPEVKNVINTFTQAAHSDRCSFAGNVTVGRDVTVEELQEAYHAVVLCYGAEDNRRLGIPGEELEGVYTARTFVGWYNGLPENRNLKPDLNSETAVILGHGNVALDIARILLSPLEILRKTDITEESFSALASSKVRRIYLIGRRGPLQVAFTIKELREMINLPSVRPFLDPADFRDLGDAIKGEDQLRGPTGVIITTMNDSFDTAQSVLEDLQSGALQLSSAKKGSDLVSHILRSRGVQPVSFLDWEKIDAVEVARGKLAGKPREKIIDQEEMLELIGQ
;
A
#
# COMPACT_ATOMS: atom_id res chain seq x y z
N MET A 1 18.27 16.45 -30.94
CA MET A 1 17.35 17.01 -29.92
C MET A 1 16.60 15.84 -29.29
N SER A 2 16.93 15.61 -28.02
CA SER A 2 16.64 14.44 -27.18
C SER A 2 15.16 14.23 -26.93
N ARG A 3 14.67 12.99 -27.10
CA ARG A 3 13.41 12.52 -26.52
C ARG A 3 13.72 11.92 -25.14
N THR A 4 13.21 12.60 -24.13
CA THR A 4 13.26 12.29 -22.70
C THR A 4 12.35 11.12 -22.33
N GLY A 5 12.69 10.44 -21.23
CA GLY A 5 12.11 9.18 -20.76
C GLY A 5 10.61 9.22 -20.48
N GLY A 6 9.97 8.08 -20.72
CA GLY A 6 8.56 7.87 -20.44
C GLY A 6 8.31 7.59 -18.96
N ILE A 7 7.62 8.51 -18.29
CA ILE A 7 6.95 8.27 -17.02
C ILE A 7 5.56 7.73 -17.37
N LEU A 8 5.25 6.48 -16.97
CA LEU A 8 3.93 5.88 -17.15
C LEU A 8 3.15 6.03 -15.85
N GLY A 9 2.23 7.01 -15.82
CA GLY A 9 1.17 7.12 -14.82
C GLY A 9 -0.08 6.35 -15.25
N CYS A 10 -0.82 5.81 -14.28
CA CYS A 10 -2.03 5.03 -14.49
C CYS A 10 -3.17 5.91 -15.07
N GLY A 11 -3.41 5.85 -16.38
CA GLY A 11 -4.46 6.60 -17.06
C GLY A 11 -4.60 6.26 -18.55
N ARG A 12 -5.84 5.99 -18.96
CA ARG A 12 -6.31 5.51 -20.28
C ARG A 12 -5.62 6.14 -21.51
N ARG A 13 -5.18 5.31 -22.47
CA ARG A 13 -4.78 5.77 -23.83
C ARG A 13 -5.98 5.82 -24.78
N LEU A 14 -6.12 6.95 -25.47
CA LEU A 14 -6.93 7.13 -26.67
C LEU A 14 -6.19 6.57 -27.89
N SER A 15 -6.89 5.79 -28.72
CA SER A 15 -6.39 5.22 -29.97
C SER A 15 -6.36 6.28 -31.08
N ALA A 16 -5.21 6.43 -31.73
CA ALA A 16 -5.08 7.17 -32.99
C ALA A 16 -4.52 6.23 -34.06
N LEU A 17 -5.34 5.97 -35.08
CA LEU A 17 -4.98 5.27 -36.31
C LEU A 17 -3.96 6.10 -37.11
N GLY A 18 -2.85 5.47 -37.51
CA GLY A 18 -1.81 6.06 -38.35
C GLY A 18 -1.30 5.07 -39.40
N VAL A 19 -1.28 5.53 -40.64
CA VAL A 19 -1.04 4.80 -41.91
C VAL A 19 0.45 4.42 -42.09
N LEU A 20 0.71 3.21 -42.62
CA LEU A 20 2.05 2.67 -42.94
C LEU A 20 2.58 3.14 -44.31
N PRO A 21 3.88 3.48 -44.47
CA PRO A 21 4.55 3.58 -45.77
C PRO A 21 5.47 2.36 -46.06
N PRO A 22 5.94 2.17 -47.32
CA PRO A 22 6.32 0.87 -47.86
C PRO A 22 7.77 0.42 -47.57
N LYS A 23 7.99 -0.89 -47.68
CA LYS A 23 9.24 -1.62 -47.41
C LYS A 23 10.27 -1.46 -48.55
N GLY A 24 11.49 -1.01 -48.21
CA GLY A 24 12.69 -1.10 -49.06
C GLY A 24 13.61 -2.28 -48.64
N PRO A 25 14.60 -2.67 -49.48
CA PRO A 25 15.31 -3.95 -49.35
C PRO A 25 16.33 -3.97 -48.22
N LEU A 26 16.48 -5.15 -47.62
CA LEU A 26 17.35 -5.48 -46.48
C LEU A 26 18.84 -5.38 -46.83
N ALA A 27 19.56 -4.45 -46.19
CA ALA A 27 21.02 -4.45 -46.12
C ALA A 27 21.48 -5.18 -44.84
N GLY A 28 22.41 -6.11 -45.00
CA GLY A 28 22.80 -7.11 -44.01
C GLY A 28 23.25 -6.56 -42.66
N ILE A 29 22.59 -7.01 -41.59
CA ILE A 29 23.02 -6.80 -40.21
C ILE A 29 23.96 -7.94 -39.84
N LYS A 30 25.26 -7.62 -39.66
CA LYS A 30 26.18 -8.49 -38.94
C LYS A 30 25.66 -8.69 -37.52
N ARG A 31 25.14 -9.89 -37.22
CA ARG A 31 24.83 -10.32 -35.84
C ARG A 31 26.14 -10.44 -35.07
N LEU A 32 26.45 -9.42 -34.28
CA LEU A 32 27.37 -9.57 -33.16
C LEU A 32 26.61 -10.33 -32.07
N LEU A 33 26.90 -11.63 -31.94
CA LEU A 33 26.44 -12.44 -30.82
C LEU A 33 27.20 -11.98 -29.57
N SER A 34 26.61 -11.07 -28.80
CA SER A 34 27.00 -10.86 -27.42
C SER A 34 26.42 -12.01 -26.59
N THR A 35 27.31 -12.77 -25.94
CA THR A 35 26.96 -13.87 -25.02
C THR A 35 26.67 -13.40 -23.59
N ALA A 36 26.52 -12.10 -23.35
CA ALA A 36 26.03 -11.61 -22.07
C ALA A 36 24.53 -11.92 -21.95
N GLU A 37 24.16 -12.82 -21.04
CA GLU A 37 22.76 -12.98 -20.61
C GLU A 37 22.20 -11.61 -20.19
N PHE A 38 21.28 -11.10 -20.99
CA PHE A 38 20.64 -9.82 -20.72
C PHE A 38 19.70 -9.95 -19.52
N ARG A 39 19.97 -9.21 -18.44
CA ARG A 39 19.17 -9.21 -17.22
C ARG A 39 18.50 -7.85 -17.05
N PRO A 40 17.21 -7.71 -17.42
CA PRO A 40 16.47 -6.48 -17.15
C PRO A 40 16.52 -6.15 -15.67
N ARG A 41 16.80 -4.90 -15.34
CA ARG A 41 16.80 -4.37 -13.98
C ARG A 41 15.66 -3.39 -13.84
N ILE A 42 14.73 -3.69 -12.95
CA ILE A 42 13.52 -2.91 -12.72
C ILE A 42 13.51 -2.42 -11.28
N CYS A 43 13.28 -1.12 -11.11
CA CYS A 43 13.09 -0.50 -9.80
C CYS A 43 11.60 -0.39 -9.51
N ILE A 44 11.20 -0.67 -8.28
CA ILE A 44 9.85 -0.47 -7.76
C ILE A 44 9.95 0.46 -6.55
N VAL A 45 9.19 1.55 -6.55
CA VAL A 45 9.18 2.54 -5.46
C VAL A 45 7.90 2.36 -4.64
N GLY A 46 8.03 1.82 -3.44
CA GLY A 46 6.94 1.49 -2.52
C GLY A 46 6.76 -0.03 -2.37
N SER A 47 6.70 -0.51 -1.13
CA SER A 47 6.60 -1.94 -0.80
C SER A 47 5.21 -2.36 -0.32
N GLY A 48 4.17 -1.61 -0.68
CA GLY A 48 2.78 -2.01 -0.48
C GLY A 48 2.33 -3.13 -1.42
N PRO A 49 1.03 -3.48 -1.44
CA PRO A 49 0.49 -4.47 -2.36
C PRO A 49 0.86 -4.24 -3.82
N ALA A 50 0.76 -2.99 -4.29
CA ALA A 50 1.07 -2.67 -5.67
C ALA A 50 2.51 -3.04 -6.04
N GLY A 51 3.47 -2.66 -5.20
CA GLY A 51 4.88 -2.94 -5.43
C GLY A 51 5.18 -4.44 -5.46
N PHE A 52 4.68 -5.19 -4.47
CA PHE A 52 4.93 -6.63 -4.43
C PHE A 52 4.18 -7.43 -5.50
N TYR A 53 2.96 -7.04 -5.89
CA TYR A 53 2.26 -7.70 -6.98
C TYR A 53 2.93 -7.41 -8.34
N THR A 54 3.40 -6.18 -8.57
CA THR A 54 4.22 -5.87 -9.73
C THR A 54 5.51 -6.70 -9.74
N ALA A 55 6.23 -6.77 -8.62
CA ALA A 55 7.44 -7.59 -8.48
C ALA A 55 7.15 -9.07 -8.78
N GLN A 56 6.11 -9.63 -8.16
CA GLN A 56 5.70 -11.01 -8.34
C GLN A 56 5.42 -11.33 -9.81
N HIS A 57 4.65 -10.47 -10.50
CA HIS A 57 4.30 -10.70 -11.90
C HIS A 57 5.53 -10.63 -12.81
N LEU A 58 6.40 -9.64 -12.62
CA LEU A 58 7.66 -9.51 -13.35
C LEU A 58 8.56 -10.75 -13.15
N LEU A 59 8.72 -11.21 -11.90
CA LEU A 59 9.53 -12.37 -11.56
C LEU A 59 8.96 -13.66 -12.16
N LYS A 60 7.63 -13.82 -12.15
CA LYS A 60 6.95 -15.00 -12.70
C LYS A 60 7.05 -15.08 -14.22
N HIS A 61 6.91 -13.95 -14.90
CA HIS A 61 6.76 -13.91 -16.36
C HIS A 61 8.06 -13.60 -17.12
N HIS A 62 9.14 -13.20 -16.45
CA HIS A 62 10.46 -13.02 -17.07
C HIS A 62 11.60 -13.59 -16.21
N LYS A 63 12.22 -14.68 -16.68
CA LYS A 63 13.17 -15.50 -15.91
C LYS A 63 14.47 -14.79 -15.52
N GLN A 64 14.89 -13.78 -16.27
CA GLN A 64 16.16 -13.07 -16.08
C GLN A 64 16.00 -11.68 -15.45
N THR A 65 14.76 -11.24 -15.20
CA THR A 65 14.51 -9.92 -14.61
C THR A 65 14.96 -9.88 -13.17
N GLN A 66 15.69 -8.83 -12.81
CA GLN A 66 16.00 -8.42 -11.45
C GLN A 66 15.09 -7.26 -11.05
N VAL A 67 14.59 -7.32 -9.82
CA VAL A 67 13.68 -6.34 -9.25
C VAL A 67 14.30 -5.83 -7.95
N ASP A 68 14.41 -4.51 -7.81
CA ASP A 68 14.77 -3.88 -6.54
C ASP A 68 13.59 -3.03 -6.04
N ILE A 69 13.13 -3.30 -4.82
CA ILE A 69 12.00 -2.61 -4.18
C ILE A 69 12.56 -1.63 -3.14
N TYR A 70 12.25 -0.34 -3.29
CA TYR A 70 12.60 0.72 -2.35
C TYR A 70 11.40 1.10 -1.49
N GLU A 71 11.62 1.30 -0.19
CA GLU A 71 10.58 1.65 0.77
C GLU A 71 11.09 2.74 1.72
N LYS A 72 10.23 3.74 2.01
CA LYS A 72 10.60 4.84 2.91
C LYS A 72 10.73 4.38 4.35
N LEU A 73 9.92 3.42 4.78
CA LEU A 73 9.97 2.86 6.13
C LEU A 73 11.02 1.73 6.23
N PRO A 74 11.55 1.45 7.44
CA PRO A 74 12.38 0.27 7.69
C PRO A 74 11.66 -1.06 7.42
N VAL A 75 10.33 -1.05 7.38
CA VAL A 75 9.47 -2.24 7.33
C VAL A 75 8.59 -2.23 6.06
N PRO A 76 8.36 -3.39 5.42
CA PRO A 76 7.61 -3.48 4.18
C PRO A 76 6.08 -3.58 4.39
N PHE A 77 5.37 -3.85 3.28
CA PHE A 77 3.96 -4.24 3.17
C PHE A 77 2.93 -3.10 3.23
N GLY A 78 3.36 -1.87 3.52
CA GLY A 78 2.52 -0.67 3.43
C GLY A 78 1.17 -0.83 4.14
N LEU A 79 0.07 -0.54 3.43
CA LEU A 79 -1.27 -0.61 4.01
C LEU A 79 -1.73 -2.01 4.42
N VAL A 80 -1.08 -3.10 4.01
CA VAL A 80 -1.42 -4.42 4.58
C VAL A 80 -1.03 -4.48 6.06
N ARG A 81 0.07 -3.82 6.42
CA ARG A 81 0.56 -3.73 7.79
C ARG A 81 -0.06 -2.56 8.56
N PHE A 82 -0.21 -1.41 7.90
CA PHE A 82 -0.59 -0.14 8.53
C PHE A 82 -2.04 0.32 8.28
N GLY A 83 -2.74 -0.30 7.33
CA GLY A 83 -4.10 0.08 6.94
C GLY A 83 -5.14 -0.97 7.32
N VAL A 84 -4.92 -2.23 6.93
CA VAL A 84 -5.83 -3.34 7.25
C VAL A 84 -6.02 -3.44 8.76
N ALA A 85 -7.28 -3.44 9.18
CA ALA A 85 -7.65 -3.45 10.58
C ALA A 85 -7.06 -4.66 11.32
N PRO A 86 -6.69 -4.52 12.60
CA PRO A 86 -6.05 -5.58 13.36
C PRO A 86 -6.98 -6.79 13.59
N ASP A 87 -8.29 -6.59 13.53
CA ASP A 87 -9.31 -7.65 13.59
C ASP A 87 -9.62 -8.31 12.23
N HIS A 88 -8.89 -7.95 11.17
CA HIS A 88 -8.89 -8.61 9.85
C HIS A 88 -7.56 -9.29 9.52
N PRO A 89 -7.06 -10.22 10.36
CA PRO A 89 -5.78 -10.87 10.13
C PRO A 89 -5.76 -11.69 8.82
N GLU A 90 -6.91 -12.20 8.37
CA GLU A 90 -7.01 -13.01 7.15
C GLU A 90 -6.67 -12.21 5.88
N VAL A 91 -6.94 -10.90 5.89
CA VAL A 91 -6.58 -10.01 4.79
C VAL A 91 -5.07 -9.78 4.73
N LYS A 92 -4.39 -9.87 5.89
CA LYS A 92 -2.92 -9.74 6.00
C LYS A 92 -2.17 -10.98 5.51
N ASN A 93 -2.84 -12.10 5.25
CA ASN A 93 -2.22 -13.34 4.76
C ASN A 93 -1.49 -13.19 3.40
N VAL A 94 -1.81 -12.14 2.63
CA VAL A 94 -1.08 -11.81 1.40
C VAL A 94 0.41 -11.55 1.64
N ILE A 95 0.79 -11.16 2.86
CA ILE A 95 2.19 -11.00 3.28
C ILE A 95 3.02 -12.25 3.01
N ASN A 96 2.44 -13.45 3.12
CA ASN A 96 3.15 -14.70 2.83
C ASN A 96 3.62 -14.76 1.38
N THR A 97 2.76 -14.33 0.45
CA THR A 97 3.09 -14.26 -0.99
C THR A 97 4.14 -13.19 -1.27
N PHE A 98 4.07 -12.05 -0.59
CA PHE A 98 5.05 -10.97 -0.73
C PHE A 98 6.42 -11.38 -0.19
N THR A 99 6.44 -12.09 0.92
CA THR A 99 7.65 -12.67 1.53
C THR A 99 8.31 -13.67 0.58
N GLN A 100 7.53 -14.54 -0.07
CA GLN A 100 8.07 -15.44 -1.11
C GLN A 100 8.69 -14.68 -2.28
N ALA A 101 8.08 -13.57 -2.73
CA ALA A 101 8.65 -12.74 -3.79
C ALA A 101 9.95 -12.06 -3.34
N ALA A 102 10.01 -11.56 -2.11
CA ALA A 102 11.19 -10.94 -1.51
C ALA A 102 12.38 -11.90 -1.35
N HIS A 103 12.11 -13.19 -1.08
CA HIS A 103 13.15 -14.22 -0.98
C HIS A 103 13.68 -14.73 -2.34
N SER A 104 13.14 -14.27 -3.47
CA SER A 104 13.71 -14.64 -4.75
C SER A 104 15.13 -14.07 -4.88
N ASP A 105 16.08 -14.87 -5.36
CA ASP A 105 17.46 -14.42 -5.69
C ASP A 105 17.53 -13.25 -6.70
N ARG A 106 16.39 -12.93 -7.34
CA ARG A 106 16.23 -11.85 -8.31
C ARG A 106 15.46 -10.66 -7.75
N CYS A 107 15.14 -10.66 -6.46
CA CYS A 107 14.43 -9.60 -5.76
C CYS A 107 15.31 -9.07 -4.63
N SER A 108 15.49 -7.75 -4.57
CA SER A 108 16.13 -7.09 -3.43
C SER A 108 15.15 -6.10 -2.80
N PHE A 109 15.25 -5.91 -1.49
CA PHE A 109 14.51 -4.89 -0.74
C PHE A 109 15.48 -3.90 -0.11
N ALA A 110 15.15 -2.62 -0.19
CA ALA A 110 15.85 -1.51 0.43
C ALA A 110 14.83 -0.59 1.14
N GLY A 111 14.54 -0.92 2.40
CA GLY A 111 13.78 -0.07 3.32
C GLY A 111 14.60 1.09 3.86
N ASN A 112 13.96 2.02 4.57
CA ASN A 112 14.59 3.25 5.06
C ASN A 112 15.20 4.13 3.94
N VAL A 113 14.62 4.09 2.74
CA VAL A 113 15.04 4.88 1.57
C VAL A 113 13.86 5.68 1.04
N THR A 114 13.88 6.99 1.28
CA THR A 114 12.86 7.91 0.81
C THR A 114 13.20 8.42 -0.59
N VAL A 115 12.61 7.83 -1.62
CA VAL A 115 12.73 8.32 -3.00
C VAL A 115 12.14 9.73 -3.11
N GLY A 116 12.88 10.64 -3.75
CA GLY A 116 12.62 12.08 -3.80
C GLY A 116 13.41 12.89 -2.77
N ARG A 117 13.97 12.24 -1.73
CA ARG A 117 14.85 12.87 -0.72
C ARG A 117 16.25 12.24 -0.73
N ASP A 118 16.30 10.93 -0.55
CA ASP A 118 17.54 10.16 -0.38
C ASP A 118 18.12 9.72 -1.74
N VAL A 119 17.25 9.50 -2.73
CA VAL A 119 17.57 9.22 -4.13
C VAL A 119 16.47 9.81 -5.03
N THR A 120 16.82 10.49 -6.12
CA THR A 120 15.81 11.10 -7.02
C THR A 120 15.28 10.10 -8.05
N VAL A 121 14.15 10.41 -8.68
CA VAL A 121 13.59 9.55 -9.73
C VAL A 121 14.52 9.51 -10.95
N GLU A 122 15.20 10.62 -11.26
CA GLU A 122 16.17 10.72 -12.34
C GLU A 122 17.36 9.79 -12.10
N GLU A 123 17.89 9.77 -10.87
CA GLU A 123 18.98 8.85 -10.48
C GLU A 123 18.56 7.38 -10.60
N LEU A 124 17.30 7.06 -10.28
CA LEU A 124 16.74 5.72 -10.49
C LEU A 124 16.58 5.41 -11.99
N GLN A 125 16.15 6.36 -12.81
CA GLN A 125 16.04 6.18 -14.27
C GLN A 125 17.41 5.98 -14.93
N GLU A 126 18.46 6.62 -14.40
CA GLU A 126 19.84 6.37 -14.81
C GLU A 126 20.30 4.96 -14.41
N ALA A 127 19.97 4.53 -13.20
CA ALA A 127 20.38 3.24 -12.65
C ALA A 127 19.63 2.03 -13.23
N TYR A 128 18.36 2.16 -13.64
CA TYR A 128 17.49 1.05 -14.03
C TYR A 128 16.98 1.14 -15.47
N HIS A 129 16.44 0.02 -15.99
CA HIS A 129 15.80 -0.01 -17.31
C HIS A 129 14.37 0.52 -17.26
N ALA A 130 13.68 0.28 -16.14
CA ALA A 130 12.35 0.78 -15.87
C ALA A 130 12.21 1.10 -14.37
N VAL A 131 11.42 2.12 -14.05
CA VAL A 131 11.06 2.51 -12.69
C VAL A 131 9.54 2.50 -12.59
N VAL A 132 8.99 1.73 -11.66
CA VAL A 132 7.56 1.63 -11.41
C VAL A 132 7.24 2.32 -10.08
N LEU A 133 6.33 3.28 -10.10
CA LEU A 133 5.92 4.04 -8.93
C LEU A 133 4.71 3.38 -8.27
N CYS A 134 4.92 2.83 -7.07
CA CYS A 134 3.96 2.05 -6.28
C CYS A 134 3.80 2.59 -4.85
N TYR A 135 4.07 3.88 -4.63
CA TYR A 135 4.12 4.52 -3.30
C TYR A 135 2.74 4.83 -2.69
N GLY A 136 1.66 4.43 -3.38
CA GLY A 136 0.28 4.65 -2.92
C GLY A 136 -0.12 6.13 -2.91
N ALA A 137 -1.14 6.46 -2.12
CA ALA A 137 -1.56 7.83 -1.87
C ALA A 137 -1.28 8.13 -0.39
N GLU A 138 -0.44 9.12 -0.09
CA GLU A 138 -0.08 9.47 1.29
C GLU A 138 -0.93 10.59 1.88
N ASP A 139 -1.35 11.54 1.05
CA ASP A 139 -2.11 12.71 1.49
C ASP A 139 -3.53 12.38 1.94
N ASN A 140 -4.02 13.20 2.86
CA ASN A 140 -5.38 13.15 3.36
C ASN A 140 -6.26 14.14 2.60
N ARG A 141 -7.49 13.74 2.27
CA ARG A 141 -8.50 14.68 1.77
C ARG A 141 -9.00 15.52 2.95
N ARG A 142 -8.74 16.82 2.91
CA ARG A 142 -9.33 17.80 3.84
C ARG A 142 -10.81 17.99 3.55
N LEU A 143 -11.56 18.41 4.57
CA LEU A 143 -12.98 18.71 4.44
C LEU A 143 -13.19 20.12 3.88
N GLY A 144 -12.28 21.07 4.18
CA GLY A 144 -12.41 22.46 3.76
C GLY A 144 -13.53 23.18 4.49
N ILE A 145 -13.75 22.87 5.77
CA ILE A 145 -14.83 23.42 6.59
C ILE A 145 -14.29 24.13 7.83
N PRO A 146 -14.99 25.17 8.34
CA PRO A 146 -14.61 25.81 9.60
C PRO A 146 -14.51 24.79 10.75
N GLY A 147 -13.40 24.85 11.49
CA GLY A 147 -13.16 23.97 12.63
C GLY A 147 -12.50 22.63 12.31
N GLU A 148 -12.10 22.35 11.07
CA GLU A 148 -11.44 21.07 10.71
C GLU A 148 -10.04 20.87 11.33
N GLU A 149 -9.47 21.90 11.94
CA GLU A 149 -8.19 21.87 12.66
C GLU A 149 -8.36 21.85 14.19
N LEU A 150 -9.60 21.77 14.71
CA LEU A 150 -9.85 21.70 16.15
C LEU A 150 -9.35 20.38 16.74
N GLU A 151 -8.96 20.40 18.02
CA GLU A 151 -8.69 19.19 18.78
C GLU A 151 -9.90 18.25 18.77
N GLY A 152 -9.66 16.95 18.62
CA GLY A 152 -10.71 15.94 18.44
C GLY A 152 -11.09 15.68 16.98
N VAL A 153 -10.61 16.49 16.02
CA VAL A 153 -10.77 16.23 14.58
C VAL A 153 -9.57 15.48 14.04
N TYR A 154 -9.80 14.28 13.53
CA TYR A 154 -8.75 13.40 13.01
C TYR A 154 -9.08 12.95 11.59
N THR A 155 -8.05 12.78 10.77
CA THR A 155 -8.22 12.08 9.49
C THR A 155 -8.36 10.59 9.77
N ALA A 156 -9.18 9.89 8.97
CA ALA A 156 -9.37 8.45 9.10
C ALA A 156 -8.03 7.69 8.98
N ARG A 157 -7.18 8.09 8.04
CA ARG A 157 -5.85 7.50 7.83
C ARG A 157 -4.96 7.65 9.06
N THR A 158 -4.91 8.84 9.65
CA THR A 158 -4.09 9.10 10.86
C THR A 158 -4.58 8.27 12.04
N PHE A 159 -5.89 8.15 12.24
CA PHE A 159 -6.46 7.31 13.29
C PHE A 159 -6.19 5.81 13.05
N VAL A 160 -6.30 5.36 11.80
CA VAL A 160 -5.95 3.98 11.41
C VAL A 160 -4.47 3.69 11.59
N GLY A 161 -3.60 4.60 11.15
CA GLY A 161 -2.16 4.49 11.31
C GLY A 161 -1.77 4.42 12.78
N TRP A 162 -2.41 5.21 13.65
CA TRP A 162 -2.19 5.15 15.10
C TRP A 162 -2.44 3.75 15.68
N TYR A 163 -3.63 3.18 15.50
CA TYR A 163 -3.92 1.86 16.07
C TYR A 163 -3.15 0.72 15.39
N ASN A 164 -2.74 0.91 14.13
CA ASN A 164 -1.93 -0.06 13.41
C ASN A 164 -0.41 0.13 13.59
N GLY A 165 0.04 1.10 14.39
CA GLY A 165 1.46 1.29 14.70
C GLY A 165 2.29 1.88 13.56
N LEU A 166 1.70 2.76 12.75
CA LEU A 166 2.42 3.56 11.76
C LEU A 166 3.30 4.59 12.51
N PRO A 167 4.64 4.62 12.33
CA PRO A 167 5.53 5.43 13.16
C PRO A 167 5.21 6.93 13.17
N GLU A 168 4.79 7.51 12.04
CA GLU A 168 4.37 8.91 11.92
C GLU A 168 3.11 9.25 12.75
N ASN A 169 2.32 8.26 13.16
CA ASN A 169 1.09 8.46 13.96
C ASN A 169 1.22 7.94 15.40
N ARG A 170 2.41 7.49 15.83
CA ARG A 170 2.63 6.97 17.19
C ARG A 170 2.26 7.97 18.28
N ASN A 171 2.51 9.26 18.05
CA ASN A 171 2.26 10.32 19.01
C ASN A 171 0.81 10.83 18.99
N LEU A 172 -0.06 10.24 18.17
CA LEU A 172 -1.47 10.60 18.18
C LEU A 172 -2.08 10.16 19.52
N LYS A 173 -2.66 11.11 20.24
CA LYS A 173 -3.37 10.86 21.50
C LYS A 173 -4.83 11.24 21.30
N PRO A 174 -5.64 10.39 20.64
CA PRO A 174 -7.02 10.73 20.40
C PRO A 174 -7.77 10.87 21.72
N ASP A 175 -8.52 11.95 21.90
CA ASP A 175 -9.37 12.11 23.09
C ASP A 175 -10.62 11.25 22.95
N LEU A 176 -10.64 10.14 23.69
CA LEU A 176 -11.74 9.17 23.70
C LEU A 176 -12.65 9.33 24.93
N ASN A 177 -12.62 10.47 25.62
CA ASN A 177 -13.47 10.74 26.78
C ASN A 177 -14.92 11.11 26.46
N SER A 178 -15.22 11.39 25.18
CA SER A 178 -16.58 11.68 24.74
C SER A 178 -17.39 10.40 24.54
N GLU A 179 -18.68 10.43 24.85
CA GLU A 179 -19.56 9.26 24.63
C GLU A 179 -19.90 9.04 23.15
N THR A 180 -19.76 10.06 22.31
CA THR A 180 -20.14 10.04 20.91
C THR A 180 -18.96 10.39 20.02
N ALA A 181 -18.72 9.58 18.99
CA ALA A 181 -17.83 9.89 17.89
C ALA A 181 -18.62 10.03 16.57
N VAL A 182 -18.16 10.89 15.68
CA VAL A 182 -18.76 11.08 14.35
C VAL A 182 -17.72 10.76 13.30
N ILE A 183 -18.10 9.93 12.33
CA ILE A 183 -17.24 9.55 11.21
C ILE A 183 -17.92 10.01 9.93
N LEU A 184 -17.23 10.87 9.18
CA LEU A 184 -17.71 11.38 7.90
C LEU A 184 -17.25 10.47 6.76
N GLY A 185 -18.17 9.68 6.22
CA GLY A 185 -17.91 8.76 5.11
C GLY A 185 -18.61 7.42 5.24
N HIS A 186 -19.07 6.87 4.11
CA HIS A 186 -19.69 5.55 4.01
C HIS A 186 -18.79 4.57 3.24
N GLY A 187 -17.55 4.41 3.68
CA GLY A 187 -16.59 3.45 3.10
C GLY A 187 -16.12 2.40 4.11
N ASN A 188 -15.38 1.39 3.66
CA ASN A 188 -14.85 0.34 4.54
C ASN A 188 -14.03 0.91 5.70
N VAL A 189 -13.14 1.88 5.44
CA VAL A 189 -12.32 2.51 6.49
C VAL A 189 -13.18 3.14 7.60
N ALA A 190 -14.34 3.70 7.25
CA ALA A 190 -15.26 4.26 8.24
C ALA A 190 -15.86 3.15 9.13
N LEU A 191 -16.18 1.99 8.55
CA LEU A 191 -16.62 0.82 9.30
C LEU A 191 -15.50 0.24 10.16
N ASP A 192 -14.26 0.20 9.68
CA ASP A 192 -13.12 -0.28 10.45
C ASP A 192 -12.88 0.58 11.69
N ILE A 193 -12.88 1.91 11.55
CA ILE A 193 -12.75 2.82 12.68
C ILE A 193 -13.92 2.64 13.67
N ALA A 194 -15.15 2.55 13.16
CA ALA A 194 -16.32 2.32 14.01
C ALA A 194 -16.22 1.00 14.78
N ARG A 195 -15.76 -0.06 14.11
CA ARG A 195 -15.59 -1.39 14.69
C ARG A 195 -14.50 -1.38 15.75
N ILE A 196 -13.34 -0.76 15.50
CA ILE A 196 -12.26 -0.66 16.49
C ILE A 196 -12.69 0.11 17.74
N LEU A 197 -13.43 1.21 17.56
CA LEU A 197 -13.92 2.01 18.69
C LEU A 197 -14.99 1.32 19.53
N LEU A 198 -15.78 0.41 18.95
CA LEU A 198 -16.91 -0.24 19.64
C LEU A 198 -16.68 -1.72 19.98
N SER A 199 -15.60 -2.32 19.49
CA SER A 199 -15.31 -3.75 19.71
C SER A 199 -15.06 -4.06 21.18
N PRO A 200 -15.58 -5.19 21.68
CA PRO A 200 -15.19 -5.70 22.99
C PRO A 200 -13.67 -5.88 23.10
N LEU A 201 -13.09 -5.42 24.21
CA LEU A 201 -11.65 -5.44 24.45
C LEU A 201 -11.06 -6.86 24.39
N GLU A 202 -11.83 -7.89 24.76
CA GLU A 202 -11.39 -9.29 24.71
C GLU A 202 -11.11 -9.80 23.28
N ILE A 203 -11.75 -9.19 22.28
CA ILE A 203 -11.48 -9.47 20.87
C ILE A 203 -10.20 -8.74 20.46
N LEU A 204 -10.12 -7.44 20.72
CA LEU A 204 -8.97 -6.61 20.31
C LEU A 204 -7.67 -7.04 20.99
N ARG A 205 -7.71 -7.51 22.23
CA ARG A 205 -6.53 -7.97 23.00
C ARG A 205 -5.76 -9.10 22.29
N LYS A 206 -6.44 -9.88 21.43
CA LYS A 206 -5.85 -11.01 20.70
C LYS A 206 -5.35 -10.65 19.29
N THR A 207 -5.46 -9.37 18.91
CA THR A 207 -5.07 -8.87 17.58
C THR A 207 -3.65 -8.29 17.58
N ASP A 208 -3.19 -7.78 16.43
CA ASP A 208 -1.91 -7.08 16.30
C ASP A 208 -2.00 -5.55 16.50
N ILE A 209 -3.08 -5.06 17.12
CA ILE A 209 -3.22 -3.65 17.55
C ILE A 209 -2.08 -3.28 18.50
N THR A 210 -1.59 -2.05 18.50
CA THR A 210 -0.52 -1.63 19.43
C THR A 210 -1.01 -1.59 20.88
N GLU A 211 -0.14 -1.91 21.84
CA GLU A 211 -0.48 -1.87 23.28
C GLU A 211 -0.89 -0.46 23.74
N GLU A 212 -0.24 0.58 23.20
CA GLU A 212 -0.60 1.98 23.47
C GLU A 212 -2.02 2.30 23.02
N SER A 213 -2.39 1.89 21.81
CA SER A 213 -3.74 2.15 21.28
C SER A 213 -4.79 1.30 21.98
N PHE A 214 -4.46 0.06 22.32
CA PHE A 214 -5.32 -0.81 23.13
C PHE A 214 -5.60 -0.19 24.50
N SER A 215 -4.59 0.35 25.18
CA SER A 215 -4.73 1.01 26.48
C SER A 215 -5.63 2.25 26.41
N ALA A 216 -5.51 3.05 25.34
CA ALA A 216 -6.38 4.19 25.09
C ALA A 216 -7.84 3.74 24.84
N LEU A 217 -8.04 2.71 24.02
CA LEU A 217 -9.38 2.14 23.76
C LEU A 217 -10.00 1.53 25.02
N ALA A 218 -9.19 0.89 25.88
CA ALA A 218 -9.66 0.34 27.15
C ALA A 218 -10.18 1.41 28.12
N SER A 219 -9.68 2.65 27.99
CA SER A 219 -10.10 3.80 28.77
C SER A 219 -11.18 4.66 28.07
N SER A 220 -11.60 4.26 26.86
CA SER A 220 -12.57 4.98 26.04
C SER A 220 -13.95 5.03 26.70
N LYS A 221 -14.61 6.18 26.60
CA LYS A 221 -16.02 6.38 26.96
C LYS A 221 -16.95 6.34 25.76
N VAL A 222 -16.41 6.19 24.54
CA VAL A 222 -17.20 6.15 23.30
C VAL A 222 -18.17 4.97 23.36
N ARG A 223 -19.46 5.26 23.22
CA ARG A 223 -20.56 4.29 23.21
C ARG A 223 -21.45 4.42 21.99
N ARG A 224 -21.36 5.55 21.28
CA ARG A 224 -22.19 5.87 20.12
C ARG A 224 -21.32 6.37 18.98
N ILE A 225 -21.57 5.84 17.79
CA ILE A 225 -20.91 6.30 16.57
C ILE A 225 -21.97 6.66 15.53
N TYR A 226 -21.85 7.84 14.94
CA TYR A 226 -22.62 8.25 13.78
C TYR A 226 -21.77 8.14 12.53
N LEU A 227 -22.21 7.34 11.57
CA LEU A 227 -21.62 7.24 10.24
C LEU A 227 -22.40 8.13 9.27
N ILE A 228 -21.85 9.32 9.01
CA ILE A 228 -22.54 10.34 8.20
C ILE A 228 -22.03 10.28 6.77
N GLY A 229 -22.94 10.03 5.84
CA GLY A 229 -22.68 10.07 4.41
C GLY A 229 -23.33 11.28 3.77
N ARG A 230 -22.68 11.84 2.74
CA ARG A 230 -23.24 12.94 1.95
C ARG A 230 -24.30 12.52 0.93
N ARG A 231 -24.52 11.20 0.75
CA ARG A 231 -25.46 10.58 -0.22
C ARG A 231 -26.23 9.46 0.48
N GLY A 232 -27.24 8.92 -0.19
CA GLY A 232 -28.12 7.89 0.36
C GLY A 232 -27.57 6.47 0.32
N PRO A 233 -28.37 5.48 0.79
CA PRO A 233 -27.96 4.08 0.94
C PRO A 233 -27.49 3.40 -0.35
N LEU A 234 -28.02 3.80 -1.52
CA LEU A 234 -27.59 3.27 -2.83
C LEU A 234 -26.21 3.79 -3.27
N GLN A 235 -25.56 4.67 -2.50
CA GLN A 235 -24.25 5.23 -2.87
C GLN A 235 -23.15 4.96 -1.84
N VAL A 236 -23.42 4.03 -0.91
CA VAL A 236 -22.42 3.53 0.03
C VAL A 236 -21.27 2.87 -0.74
N ALA A 237 -20.06 3.02 -0.20
CA ALA A 237 -18.83 2.48 -0.77
C ALA A 237 -18.25 1.33 0.06
N PHE A 238 -18.84 1.03 1.22
CA PHE A 238 -18.50 -0.17 1.98
C PHE A 238 -19.04 -1.44 1.31
N THR A 239 -18.41 -2.58 1.57
CA THR A 239 -18.89 -3.86 1.04
C THR A 239 -19.79 -4.60 2.03
N ILE A 240 -20.48 -5.62 1.53
CA ILE A 240 -21.38 -6.45 2.33
C ILE A 240 -20.68 -7.19 3.46
N LYS A 241 -19.39 -7.56 3.30
CA LYS A 241 -18.63 -8.26 4.34
C LYS A 241 -18.47 -7.37 5.56
N GLU A 242 -17.94 -6.17 5.39
CA GLU A 242 -17.64 -5.22 6.46
C GLU A 242 -18.94 -4.69 7.09
N LEU A 243 -19.99 -4.46 6.29
CA LEU A 243 -21.31 -4.11 6.83
C LEU A 243 -21.87 -5.23 7.71
N ARG A 244 -21.77 -6.49 7.27
CA ARG A 244 -22.27 -7.64 8.03
C ARG A 244 -21.51 -7.80 9.34
N GLU A 245 -20.20 -7.61 9.35
CA GLU A 245 -19.40 -7.64 10.57
C GLU A 245 -19.80 -6.54 11.54
N MET A 246 -20.06 -5.31 11.05
CA MET A 246 -20.53 -4.20 11.87
C MET A 246 -21.93 -4.47 12.48
N ILE A 247 -22.85 -5.01 11.70
CA ILE A 247 -24.21 -5.35 12.16
C ILE A 247 -24.19 -6.45 13.23
N ASN A 248 -23.27 -7.41 13.11
CA ASN A 248 -23.15 -8.55 14.02
C ASN A 248 -22.11 -8.32 15.13
N LEU A 249 -21.61 -7.09 15.29
CA LEU A 249 -20.60 -6.77 16.30
C LEU A 249 -21.17 -7.04 17.71
N PRO A 250 -20.52 -7.87 18.54
CA PRO A 250 -21.08 -8.24 19.84
C PRO A 250 -21.28 -7.02 20.75
N SER A 251 -22.39 -7.02 21.49
CA SER A 251 -22.76 -5.94 22.42
C SER A 251 -22.98 -4.56 21.79
N VAL A 252 -23.10 -4.49 20.46
CA VAL A 252 -23.37 -3.26 19.71
C VAL A 252 -24.66 -3.44 18.92
N ARG A 253 -25.51 -2.41 18.90
CA ARG A 253 -26.77 -2.41 18.15
C ARG A 253 -26.68 -1.44 16.98
N PRO A 254 -26.86 -1.88 15.73
CA PRO A 254 -26.98 -0.96 14.60
C PRO A 254 -28.29 -0.18 14.70
N PHE A 255 -28.22 1.10 14.36
CA PHE A 255 -29.39 1.95 14.18
C PHE A 255 -29.38 2.49 12.74
N LEU A 256 -30.41 2.12 11.99
CA LEU A 256 -30.64 2.58 10.62
C LEU A 256 -32.03 3.22 10.62
N ASP A 257 -32.13 4.48 10.20
CA ASP A 257 -33.41 5.18 10.17
C ASP A 257 -34.27 4.63 9.01
N PRO A 258 -35.46 4.08 9.26
CA PRO A 258 -36.35 3.61 8.19
C PRO A 258 -36.66 4.68 7.14
N ALA A 259 -36.60 5.97 7.52
CA ALA A 259 -36.82 7.08 6.61
C ALA A 259 -35.81 7.14 5.46
N ASP A 260 -34.56 6.68 5.68
CA ASP A 260 -33.49 6.67 4.69
C ASP A 260 -33.72 5.63 3.57
N PHE A 261 -34.64 4.68 3.79
CA PHE A 261 -34.91 3.57 2.87
C PHE A 261 -36.25 3.67 2.15
N ARG A 262 -36.98 4.78 2.33
CA ARG A 262 -38.22 5.04 1.60
C ARG A 262 -37.91 5.18 0.10
N ASP A 263 -38.81 4.66 -0.72
CA ASP A 263 -38.79 4.79 -2.19
C ASP A 263 -37.56 4.17 -2.90
N LEU A 264 -36.73 3.39 -2.19
CA LEU A 264 -35.60 2.67 -2.79
C LEU A 264 -36.05 1.55 -3.75
N GLY A 265 -37.25 1.00 -3.55
CA GLY A 265 -37.77 -0.12 -4.33
C GLY A 265 -37.96 0.17 -5.82
N ASP A 266 -38.17 1.43 -6.19
CA ASP A 266 -38.29 1.86 -7.59
C ASP A 266 -36.95 2.30 -8.18
N ALA A 267 -36.03 2.80 -7.35
CA ALA A 267 -34.66 3.13 -7.74
C ALA A 267 -33.80 1.90 -8.06
N ILE A 268 -34.08 0.74 -7.45
CA ILE A 268 -33.37 -0.52 -7.75
C ILE A 268 -33.77 -1.09 -9.12
N LYS A 269 -34.94 -0.74 -9.67
CA LYS A 269 -35.46 -1.26 -10.94
C LYS A 269 -34.92 -0.53 -12.17
N GLY A 270 -34.39 0.68 -12.02
CA GLY A 270 -33.70 1.42 -13.08
C GLY A 270 -32.20 1.28 -12.89
N GLU A 271 -31.59 0.23 -13.47
CA GLU A 271 -30.17 -0.06 -13.28
C GLU A 271 -29.28 1.15 -13.54
N ASP A 272 -28.41 1.45 -12.57
CA ASP A 272 -27.15 2.10 -12.81
C ASP A 272 -26.09 1.39 -11.96
N GLN A 273 -25.05 0.93 -12.63
CA GLN A 273 -23.96 0.10 -12.11
C GLN A 273 -23.41 0.72 -10.81
N LEU A 274 -23.79 0.17 -9.65
CA LEU A 274 -23.16 0.47 -8.37
C LEU A 274 -21.66 0.21 -8.55
N ARG A 275 -20.86 1.28 -8.62
CA ARG A 275 -19.40 1.16 -8.70
C ARG A 275 -18.96 0.41 -7.46
N GLY A 276 -18.47 -0.81 -7.65
CA GLY A 276 -17.97 -1.65 -6.58
C GLY A 276 -16.87 -0.94 -5.78
N PRO A 277 -16.54 -1.48 -4.59
CA PRO A 277 -15.51 -0.90 -3.73
C PRO A 277 -14.21 -0.74 -4.51
N THR A 278 -13.73 0.49 -4.60
CA THR A 278 -12.45 0.82 -5.22
C THR A 278 -11.34 0.65 -4.18
N GLY A 279 -10.16 0.17 -4.58
CA GLY A 279 -8.98 0.10 -3.70
C GLY A 279 -8.95 -1.08 -2.72
N VAL A 280 -9.64 -2.19 -2.97
CA VAL A 280 -9.38 -3.45 -2.25
C VAL A 280 -8.12 -4.13 -2.78
N ILE A 281 -7.47 -4.96 -1.96
CA ILE A 281 -6.19 -5.62 -2.33
C ILE A 281 -6.29 -6.36 -3.67
N ILE A 282 -7.44 -6.97 -3.98
CA ILE A 282 -7.67 -7.71 -5.25
C ILE A 282 -7.67 -6.77 -6.46
N THR A 283 -8.27 -5.58 -6.37
CA THR A 283 -8.24 -4.63 -7.50
C THR A 283 -6.83 -4.10 -7.70
N THR A 284 -6.13 -3.77 -6.61
CA THR A 284 -4.71 -3.40 -6.66
C THR A 284 -3.85 -4.50 -7.29
N MET A 285 -4.12 -5.77 -6.98
CA MET A 285 -3.42 -6.91 -7.59
C MET A 285 -3.57 -6.91 -9.11
N ASN A 286 -4.80 -6.82 -9.62
CA ASN A 286 -5.06 -6.85 -11.07
C ASN A 286 -4.42 -5.63 -11.77
N ASP A 287 -4.58 -4.43 -11.22
CA ASP A 287 -3.98 -3.21 -11.78
C ASP A 287 -2.44 -3.30 -11.82
N SER A 288 -1.85 -3.95 -10.82
CA SER A 288 -0.39 -4.16 -10.72
C SER A 288 0.10 -5.19 -11.73
N PHE A 289 -0.71 -6.22 -12.02
CA PHE A 289 -0.43 -7.19 -13.07
C PHE A 289 -0.51 -6.56 -14.46
N ASP A 290 -1.51 -5.72 -14.73
CA ASP A 290 -1.62 -4.98 -15.99
C ASP A 290 -0.43 -4.03 -16.20
N THR A 291 0.00 -3.36 -15.13
CA THR A 291 1.19 -2.49 -15.15
C THR A 291 2.46 -3.30 -15.43
N ALA A 292 2.65 -4.43 -14.72
CA ALA A 292 3.80 -5.30 -14.94
C ALA A 292 3.80 -5.90 -16.35
N GLN A 293 2.64 -6.27 -16.87
CA GLN A 293 2.47 -6.77 -18.23
C GLN A 293 2.89 -5.71 -19.27
N SER A 294 2.49 -4.46 -19.07
CA SER A 294 2.92 -3.34 -19.92
C SER A 294 4.45 -3.18 -19.93
N VAL A 295 5.10 -3.28 -18.77
CA VAL A 295 6.57 -3.24 -18.67
C VAL A 295 7.22 -4.41 -19.43
N LEU A 296 6.66 -5.61 -19.35
CA LEU A 296 7.15 -6.78 -20.08
C LEU A 296 7.00 -6.62 -21.59
N GLU A 297 5.90 -6.04 -22.06
CA GLU A 297 5.68 -5.75 -23.48
C GLU A 297 6.66 -4.69 -24.01
N ASP A 298 6.95 -3.66 -23.22
CA ASP A 298 7.95 -2.64 -23.54
C ASP A 298 9.38 -3.22 -23.58
N LEU A 299 9.68 -4.19 -22.71
CA LEU A 299 10.94 -4.94 -22.76
C LEU A 299 11.05 -5.80 -24.02
N GLN A 300 9.98 -6.49 -24.41
CA GLN A 300 9.97 -7.38 -25.59
C GLN A 300 10.00 -6.62 -26.91
N SER A 301 9.30 -5.48 -26.99
CA SER A 301 9.25 -4.63 -28.18
C SER A 301 10.53 -3.82 -28.41
N GLY A 302 11.43 -3.76 -27.42
CA GLY A 302 12.63 -2.94 -27.46
C GLY A 302 12.35 -1.44 -27.30
N ALA A 303 11.18 -1.07 -26.75
CA ALA A 303 10.81 0.31 -26.46
C ALA A 303 11.70 0.92 -25.35
N LEU A 304 12.18 0.09 -24.43
CA LEU A 304 13.16 0.48 -23.43
C LEU A 304 14.57 0.47 -24.04
N GLN A 305 15.42 1.43 -23.67
CA GLN A 305 16.81 1.49 -24.15
C GLN A 305 17.64 0.36 -23.50
N LEU A 306 17.63 -0.81 -24.13
CA LEU A 306 18.31 -2.01 -23.64
C LEU A 306 19.80 -2.07 -24.03
N SER A 307 20.29 -1.10 -24.83
CA SER A 307 21.66 -1.09 -25.35
C SER A 307 22.71 -0.62 -24.34
N SER A 308 22.32 0.07 -23.27
CA SER A 308 23.21 0.54 -22.22
C SER A 308 23.12 -0.36 -20.98
N ALA A 309 24.25 -0.94 -20.55
CA ALA A 309 24.29 -1.73 -19.34
C ALA A 309 23.93 -0.87 -18.11
N LYS A 310 22.81 -1.20 -17.47
CA LYS A 310 22.33 -0.54 -16.25
C LYS A 310 22.97 -1.16 -15.00
N LYS A 311 23.43 -0.32 -14.08
CA LYS A 311 24.11 -0.73 -12.84
C LYS A 311 23.12 -1.13 -11.73
N GLY A 312 21.86 -0.72 -11.82
CA GLY A 312 20.82 -1.03 -10.83
C GLY A 312 21.21 -0.58 -9.41
N SER A 313 20.97 -1.46 -8.44
CA SER A 313 21.26 -1.24 -7.02
C SER A 313 22.72 -0.93 -6.72
N ASP A 314 23.68 -1.32 -7.57
CA ASP A 314 25.10 -0.97 -7.36
C ASP A 314 25.34 0.55 -7.42
N LEU A 315 24.68 1.22 -8.39
CA LEU A 315 24.77 2.68 -8.52
C LEU A 315 24.01 3.37 -7.39
N VAL A 316 22.80 2.91 -7.08
CA VAL A 316 21.99 3.50 -6.00
C VAL A 316 22.66 3.32 -4.65
N SER A 317 23.26 2.16 -4.37
CA SER A 317 24.01 1.92 -3.13
C SER A 317 25.22 2.84 -2.98
N HIS A 318 25.83 3.29 -4.08
CA HIS A 318 26.88 4.31 -4.03
C HIS A 318 26.31 5.69 -3.69
N ILE A 319 25.17 6.07 -4.29
CA ILE A 319 24.47 7.33 -4.01
C ILE A 319 24.00 7.40 -2.56
N LEU A 320 23.37 6.33 -2.05
CA LEU A 320 22.87 6.28 -0.68
C LEU A 320 24.02 6.37 0.34
N ARG A 321 25.12 5.64 0.11
CA ARG A 321 26.32 5.72 0.95
C ARG A 321 26.95 7.10 0.96
N SER A 322 27.06 7.78 -0.19
CA SER A 322 27.62 9.14 -0.23
C SER A 322 26.73 10.17 0.49
N ARG A 323 25.44 9.85 0.67
CA ARG A 323 24.46 10.64 1.42
C ARG A 323 24.30 10.19 2.88
N GLY A 324 25.05 9.20 3.34
CA GLY A 324 24.95 8.67 4.70
C GLY A 324 23.65 7.90 4.99
N VAL A 325 22.92 7.49 3.96
CA VAL A 325 21.68 6.72 4.09
C VAL A 325 22.02 5.23 4.14
N GLN A 326 21.60 4.55 5.19
CA GLN A 326 21.74 3.10 5.35
C GLN A 326 20.40 2.42 5.06
N PRO A 327 20.31 1.64 3.97
CA PRO A 327 19.11 0.88 3.68
C PRO A 327 18.91 -0.27 4.66
N VAL A 328 17.65 -0.65 4.88
CA VAL A 328 17.26 -1.85 5.60
C VAL A 328 17.00 -2.97 4.60
N SER A 329 17.75 -4.06 4.66
CA SER A 329 17.54 -5.21 3.78
C SER A 329 16.33 -6.04 4.21
N PHE A 330 15.84 -6.96 3.36
CA PHE A 330 14.74 -7.84 3.77
C PHE A 330 15.12 -8.73 4.95
N LEU A 331 16.39 -9.20 5.00
CA LEU A 331 16.92 -9.99 6.10
C LEU A 331 16.99 -9.17 7.41
N ASP A 332 17.25 -7.87 7.32
CA ASP A 332 17.21 -6.99 8.50
C ASP A 332 15.77 -6.77 8.97
N TRP A 333 14.83 -6.58 8.04
CA TRP A 333 13.39 -6.58 8.36
C TRP A 333 12.97 -7.86 9.08
N GLU A 334 13.43 -9.05 8.66
CA GLU A 334 13.09 -10.31 9.33
C GLU A 334 13.57 -10.38 10.78
N LYS A 335 14.67 -9.69 11.13
CA LYS A 335 15.11 -9.55 12.54
C LYS A 335 14.12 -8.70 13.33
N ILE A 336 13.65 -7.59 12.76
CA ILE A 336 12.61 -6.75 13.37
C ILE A 336 11.33 -7.56 13.55
N ASP A 337 10.88 -8.25 12.50
CA ASP A 337 9.68 -9.11 12.51
C ASP A 337 9.75 -10.18 13.61
N ALA A 338 10.91 -10.85 13.74
CA ALA A 338 11.12 -11.87 14.77
C ALA A 338 10.98 -11.29 16.20
N VAL A 339 11.47 -10.08 16.44
CA VAL A 339 11.31 -9.39 17.73
C VAL A 339 9.85 -9.04 17.98
N GLU A 340 9.13 -8.51 16.99
CA GLU A 340 7.69 -8.20 17.11
C GLU A 340 6.86 -9.45 17.44
N VAL A 341 7.13 -10.56 16.74
CA VAL A 341 6.45 -11.84 16.97
C VAL A 341 6.78 -12.39 18.36
N ALA A 342 8.04 -12.31 18.79
CA ALA A 342 8.44 -12.75 20.13
C ALA A 342 7.74 -11.94 21.24
N ARG A 343 7.66 -10.61 21.09
CA ARG A 343 6.91 -9.73 22.01
C ARG A 343 5.42 -10.06 22.01
N GLY A 344 4.83 -10.25 20.82
CA GLY A 344 3.43 -10.64 20.69
C GLY A 344 3.12 -11.95 21.41
N LYS A 345 3.97 -12.97 21.25
CA LYS A 345 3.81 -14.27 21.92
C LYS A 345 3.75 -14.14 23.45
N LEU A 346 4.58 -13.26 24.03
CA LEU A 346 4.55 -12.98 25.48
C LEU A 346 3.25 -12.29 25.90
N ALA A 347 2.67 -11.46 25.04
CA ALA A 347 1.41 -10.74 25.26
C ALA A 347 0.14 -11.53 24.84
N GLY A 348 0.28 -12.72 24.25
CA GLY A 348 -0.84 -13.49 23.70
C GLY A 348 -1.40 -12.97 22.36
N LYS A 349 -0.57 -12.25 21.59
CA LYS A 349 -0.90 -11.60 20.31
C LYS A 349 -0.09 -12.24 19.16
N PRO A 350 -0.50 -12.07 17.89
CA PRO A 350 0.29 -12.50 16.74
C PRO A 350 1.66 -11.81 16.67
N ARG A 351 1.69 -10.54 17.06
CA ARG A 351 2.89 -9.69 17.17
C ARG A 351 2.59 -8.48 18.05
N GLU A 352 3.63 -7.86 18.59
CA GLU A 352 3.60 -6.50 19.13
C GLU A 352 4.46 -5.61 18.24
N LYS A 353 3.85 -4.64 17.57
CA LYS A 353 4.56 -3.83 16.58
C LYS A 353 5.51 -2.85 17.28
N ILE A 354 6.73 -2.76 16.77
CA ILE A 354 7.64 -1.67 17.13
C ILE A 354 7.14 -0.43 16.39
N ILE A 355 6.99 0.69 17.10
CA ILE A 355 6.46 1.95 16.53
C ILE A 355 7.52 3.05 16.50
N ASP A 356 8.66 2.84 17.16
CA ASP A 356 9.82 3.71 17.08
C ASP A 356 10.76 3.25 15.96
N GLN A 357 11.05 4.15 15.01
CA GLN A 357 11.99 3.84 13.94
C GLN A 357 13.43 3.75 14.44
N GLU A 358 13.80 4.50 15.47
CA GLU A 358 15.15 4.41 16.05
C GLU A 358 15.37 3.03 16.67
N GLU A 359 14.38 2.53 17.42
CA GLU A 359 14.40 1.16 17.96
C GLU A 359 14.48 0.09 16.86
N MET A 360 13.74 0.26 15.75
CA MET A 360 13.84 -0.66 14.60
C MET A 360 15.26 -0.75 14.06
N LEU A 361 15.96 0.40 13.95
CA LEU A 361 17.31 0.48 13.41
C LEU A 361 18.35 -0.06 14.41
N GLU A 362 18.21 0.24 15.70
CA GLU A 362 19.07 -0.29 16.76
C GLU A 362 19.05 -1.83 16.81
N LEU A 363 17.87 -2.44 16.64
CA LEU A 363 17.70 -3.90 16.65
C LEU A 363 18.47 -4.61 15.52
N ILE A 364 18.72 -3.91 14.43
CA ILE A 364 19.48 -4.45 13.28
C ILE A 364 20.93 -3.96 13.25
N GLY A 365 21.34 -3.18 14.25
CA GLY A 365 22.70 -2.67 14.43
C GLY A 365 23.06 -1.47 13.57
N GLN A 366 22.07 -0.63 13.23
CA GLN A 366 22.26 0.63 12.50
C GLN A 366 22.28 1.85 13.43
#